data_AF-A0A0T6ZWP1-F1
#
_entry.id   AF-A0A0T6ZWP1-F1
#
_cell.length_a   1.000
_cell.length_b   1.000
_cell.length_c   1.000
_cell.angle_alpha   90.00
_cell.angle_beta   90.00
_cell.angle_gamma   90.00
#
_symmetry.space_group_name_H-M   'P 1'
#
loop_
_entity.id
_entity.type
_entity.pdbx_description
1 polymer ?
#
loop_
_entity_poly.entity_id
_entity_poly.type
_entity_poly.pdbx_seq_one_letter_code
_entity_poly.pdbx_strand_id
1 'polypeptide(L)'
;MLAAVALTRYLKDNGLPGTIRYYGCPGEEGGSGKTFMARAGVFADVDTALTWHPAPFNGVRSTNNLAVLEIYRRFEGVAAHASNGAHLGRSALDALELMNVGVNFLREHMPQDCRVHYAITDAGGKAANVVQARAEALYLVRAPQMPEALALAARIDKIAKGAAMMTETEVEIVFDRAATNLLPNIALETAIHQNMAALGPVPFDEADIAFAKENQKTLTPEAISSSIRLYQIKGDVFANSRLDGSTGLHLGLRDFEGQSHFRAGSTDVGDVSWITPTAQCWAPAWAIGTAPHTRQVVAQGKSPAAHKAFAHAAKSLAATGLDLILDVDLLARANVEWREKTEDKPYQCPIPDHIGPKLSLPI
;
A
#
# COMPACT_ATOMS: atom_id res chain seq x y z
N MET A 1 -8.37 -11.87 11.31
CA MET A 1 -9.34 -12.86 11.82
C MET A 1 -8.96 -13.39 13.20
N LEU A 2 -7.80 -14.03 13.38
CA LEU A 2 -7.40 -14.63 14.67
C LEU A 2 -7.49 -13.65 15.86
N ALA A 3 -6.99 -12.41 15.68
CA ALA A 3 -7.07 -11.37 16.70
C ALA A 3 -8.52 -11.07 17.14
N ALA A 4 -9.40 -10.84 16.16
CA ALA A 4 -10.81 -10.58 16.41
C ALA A 4 -11.49 -11.73 17.17
N VAL A 5 -11.24 -12.98 16.77
CA VAL A 5 -11.82 -14.16 17.45
C VAL A 5 -11.29 -14.28 18.88
N ALA A 6 -9.98 -14.10 19.09
CA ALA A 6 -9.37 -14.19 20.41
C ALA A 6 -9.91 -13.12 21.36
N LEU A 7 -9.95 -11.87 20.92
CA LEU A 7 -10.46 -10.75 21.72
C LEU A 7 -11.95 -10.91 22.01
N THR A 8 -12.77 -11.29 21.02
CA THR A 8 -14.21 -11.53 21.23
C THR A 8 -14.47 -12.59 22.30
N ARG A 9 -13.71 -13.70 22.28
CA ARG A 9 -13.81 -14.75 23.30
C ARG A 9 -13.42 -14.22 24.67
N TYR A 10 -12.30 -13.50 24.76
CA TYR A 10 -11.84 -12.93 26.02
C TYR A 10 -12.87 -11.97 26.63
N LEU A 11 -13.47 -11.08 25.83
CA LEU A 11 -14.52 -10.17 26.32
C LEU A 11 -15.72 -10.94 26.85
N LYS A 12 -16.17 -11.97 26.12
CA LYS A 12 -17.31 -12.81 26.53
C LYS A 12 -17.03 -13.56 27.83
N ASP A 13 -15.85 -14.19 27.94
CA ASP A 13 -15.49 -15.03 29.08
C ASP A 13 -15.29 -14.21 30.36
N ASN A 14 -14.97 -12.91 30.24
CA ASN A 14 -14.76 -11.99 31.36
C ASN A 14 -15.91 -11.00 31.56
N GLY A 15 -17.00 -11.09 30.79
CA GLY A 15 -18.15 -10.19 30.91
C GLY A 15 -17.84 -8.72 30.59
N LEU A 16 -16.85 -8.45 29.74
CA LEU A 16 -16.43 -7.10 29.38
C LEU A 16 -17.25 -6.57 28.19
N PRO A 17 -17.69 -5.29 28.21
CA PRO A 17 -18.40 -4.68 27.10
C PRO A 17 -17.45 -4.39 25.92
N GLY A 18 -17.98 -4.34 24.71
CA GLY A 18 -17.23 -3.96 23.51
C GLY A 18 -17.74 -4.64 22.25
N THR A 19 -17.50 -4.02 21.09
CA THR A 19 -17.86 -4.59 19.78
C THR A 19 -16.61 -4.80 18.96
N ILE A 20 -16.38 -6.05 18.53
CA ILE A 20 -15.25 -6.39 17.65
C ILE A 20 -15.79 -6.70 16.25
N ARG A 21 -15.35 -5.95 15.24
CA ARG A 21 -15.71 -6.19 13.84
C ARG A 21 -14.48 -6.64 13.04
N TYR A 22 -14.65 -7.74 12.30
CA TYR A 22 -13.65 -8.20 11.33
C TYR A 22 -14.09 -7.80 9.92
N TYR A 23 -13.25 -7.04 9.23
CA TYR A 23 -13.48 -6.65 7.84
C TYR A 23 -12.67 -7.54 6.90
N GLY A 24 -13.36 -8.24 6.00
CA GLY A 24 -12.73 -8.83 4.82
C GLY A 24 -12.54 -7.74 3.78
N CYS A 25 -11.30 -7.31 3.57
CA CYS A 25 -10.98 -6.20 2.67
C CYS A 25 -10.33 -6.71 1.38
N PRO A 26 -11.11 -7.02 0.32
CA PRO A 26 -10.57 -7.55 -0.92
C PRO A 26 -9.75 -6.51 -1.71
N GLY A 27 -8.94 -6.97 -2.66
CA GLY A 27 -8.39 -6.10 -3.72
C GLY A 27 -7.43 -4.99 -3.27
N GLU A 28 -6.65 -5.17 -2.19
CA GLU A 28 -5.71 -4.13 -1.73
C GLU A 28 -4.64 -3.80 -2.78
N GLU A 29 -4.01 -4.81 -3.36
CA GLU A 29 -2.91 -4.67 -4.34
C GLU A 29 -3.32 -3.96 -5.65
N GLY A 30 -4.61 -3.96 -5.97
CA GLY A 30 -5.09 -3.81 -7.34
C GLY A 30 -6.42 -3.08 -7.52
N GLY A 31 -7.31 -3.17 -6.54
CA GLY A 31 -8.73 -2.86 -6.71
C GLY A 31 -9.25 -1.80 -5.76
N SER A 32 -8.42 -1.21 -4.90
CA SER A 32 -8.82 -0.15 -3.94
C SER A 32 -10.03 -0.56 -3.08
N GLY A 33 -10.07 -1.81 -2.63
CA GLY A 33 -11.27 -2.34 -1.97
C GLY A 33 -11.64 -1.58 -0.71
N LYS A 34 -10.67 -1.20 0.14
CA LYS A 34 -10.96 -0.39 1.33
C LYS A 34 -11.41 1.01 0.98
N THR A 35 -10.92 1.60 -0.12
CA THR A 35 -11.38 2.89 -0.63
C THR A 35 -12.86 2.86 -1.01
N PHE A 36 -13.32 1.80 -1.66
CA PHE A 36 -14.75 1.61 -1.96
C PHE A 36 -15.58 1.34 -0.69
N MET A 37 -15.07 0.54 0.24
CA MET A 37 -15.74 0.29 1.53
C MET A 37 -15.84 1.57 2.38
N ALA A 38 -14.79 2.38 2.39
CA ALA A 38 -14.73 3.70 3.03
C ALA A 38 -15.78 4.64 2.45
N ARG A 39 -15.86 4.75 1.12
CA ARG A 39 -16.92 5.52 0.45
C ARG A 39 -18.34 5.05 0.79
N ALA A 40 -18.52 3.73 0.95
CA ALA A 40 -19.79 3.14 1.35
C ALA A 40 -20.12 3.29 2.86
N GLY A 41 -19.26 3.98 3.64
CA GLY A 41 -19.49 4.24 5.06
C GLY A 41 -19.25 3.04 5.98
N VAL A 42 -18.60 1.98 5.48
CA VAL A 42 -18.43 0.70 6.21
C VAL A 42 -17.63 0.85 7.51
N PHE A 43 -16.79 1.88 7.61
CA PHE A 43 -15.96 2.18 8.78
C PHE A 43 -16.46 3.40 9.59
N ALA A 44 -17.60 4.00 9.24
CA ALA A 44 -18.02 5.28 9.82
C ALA A 44 -18.37 5.23 11.32
N ASP A 45 -18.64 4.03 11.86
CA ASP A 45 -19.10 3.80 13.22
C ASP A 45 -18.07 3.04 14.09
N VAL A 46 -16.80 2.95 13.67
CA VAL A 46 -15.75 2.32 14.49
C VAL A 46 -14.89 3.37 15.20
N ASP A 47 -14.60 3.11 16.47
CA ASP A 47 -13.77 3.99 17.30
C ASP A 47 -12.28 3.94 16.91
N THR A 48 -11.81 2.78 16.43
CA THR A 48 -10.44 2.55 15.95
C THR A 48 -10.39 1.40 14.93
N ALA A 49 -9.31 1.35 14.15
CA ALA A 49 -9.00 0.22 13.27
C ALA A 49 -7.56 -0.29 13.46
N LEU A 50 -7.41 -1.60 13.69
CA LEU A 50 -6.12 -2.25 13.83
C LEU A 50 -5.90 -3.28 12.73
N THR A 51 -4.70 -3.28 12.13
CA THR A 51 -4.31 -4.29 11.15
C THR A 51 -2.82 -4.63 11.25
N TRP A 52 -2.33 -5.53 10.40
CA TRP A 52 -0.93 -5.91 10.34
C TRP A 52 -0.53 -6.18 8.90
N HIS A 53 0.77 -6.24 8.65
CA HIS A 53 1.33 -6.57 7.34
C HIS A 53 2.52 -7.52 7.51
N PRO A 54 2.64 -8.60 6.71
CA PRO A 54 3.80 -9.47 6.77
C PRO A 54 5.06 -8.75 6.27
N ALA A 55 6.20 -9.03 6.86
CA ALA A 55 7.48 -8.39 6.56
C ALA A 55 8.65 -9.36 6.88
N PRO A 56 9.91 -9.01 6.56
CA PRO A 56 11.05 -9.74 7.10
C PRO A 56 11.36 -9.43 8.58
N PHE A 57 10.65 -8.47 9.18
CA PHE A 57 10.96 -7.94 10.51
C PHE A 57 9.71 -7.79 11.39
N ASN A 58 9.85 -8.06 12.69
CA ASN A 58 8.86 -7.74 13.72
C ASN A 58 8.97 -6.27 14.16
N GLY A 59 7.82 -5.61 14.35
CA GLY A 59 7.78 -4.26 14.93
C GLY A 59 6.55 -3.46 14.53
N VAL A 60 6.43 -2.25 15.03
CA VAL A 60 5.38 -1.33 14.63
C VAL A 60 5.62 -0.83 13.20
N ARG A 61 4.56 -0.78 12.39
CA ARG A 61 4.58 -0.15 11.07
C ARG A 61 4.14 1.31 11.21
N SER A 62 5.05 2.15 11.69
CA SER A 62 4.84 3.60 11.79
C SER A 62 5.35 4.30 10.54
N THR A 63 4.47 4.46 9.54
CA THR A 63 4.88 4.99 8.22
C THR A 63 3.86 5.95 7.61
N ASN A 64 4.34 7.09 7.10
CA ASN A 64 3.59 7.95 6.19
C ASN A 64 3.74 7.39 4.76
N ASN A 65 2.71 6.70 4.28
CA ASN A 65 2.63 6.17 2.91
C ASN A 65 2.05 7.22 1.95
N LEU A 66 2.44 7.16 0.68
CA LEU A 66 2.00 8.11 -0.35
C LEU A 66 0.57 7.83 -0.82
N ALA A 67 -0.17 8.89 -1.10
CA ALA A 67 -1.37 8.84 -1.93
C ALA A 67 -1.00 8.31 -3.32
N VAL A 68 -1.89 7.51 -3.91
CA VAL A 68 -1.68 6.92 -5.24
C VAL A 68 -2.93 7.01 -6.08
N LEU A 69 -2.73 7.20 -7.37
CA LEU A 69 -3.76 7.26 -8.40
C LEU A 69 -3.24 6.56 -9.66
N GLU A 70 -4.07 5.73 -10.27
CA GLU A 70 -3.81 5.15 -11.57
C GLU A 70 -4.97 5.44 -12.53
N ILE A 71 -4.62 5.91 -13.73
CA ILE A 71 -5.58 6.29 -14.76
C ILE A 71 -5.01 5.90 -16.13
N TYR A 72 -5.80 5.20 -16.92
CA TYR A 72 -5.51 4.89 -18.32
C TYR A 72 -5.83 6.09 -19.21
N ARG A 73 -4.98 6.29 -20.23
CA ARG A 73 -5.26 7.20 -21.34
C ARG A 73 -5.28 6.36 -22.61
N ARG A 74 -6.43 6.30 -23.26
CA ARG A 74 -6.69 5.52 -24.47
C ARG A 74 -6.86 6.47 -25.64
N PHE A 75 -5.99 6.36 -26.62
CA PHE A 75 -6.07 7.12 -27.85
C PHE A 75 -6.76 6.30 -28.93
N GLU A 76 -7.69 6.92 -29.64
CA GLU A 76 -8.37 6.38 -30.81
C GLU A 76 -8.08 7.29 -32.01
N GLY A 77 -7.68 6.67 -33.11
CA GLY A 77 -7.29 7.32 -34.36
C GLY A 77 -7.82 6.55 -35.57
N VAL A 78 -7.10 6.63 -36.68
CA VAL A 78 -7.53 6.04 -37.96
C VAL A 78 -6.39 5.23 -38.56
N ALA A 79 -6.66 3.94 -38.82
CA ALA A 79 -5.69 3.06 -39.43
C ALA A 79 -5.48 3.41 -40.91
N ALA A 80 -4.24 3.32 -41.37
CA ALA A 80 -3.90 3.44 -42.77
C ALA A 80 -2.64 2.61 -43.08
N HIS A 81 -2.42 2.31 -44.36
CA HIS A 81 -1.14 1.74 -44.79
C HIS A 81 -0.05 2.79 -44.62
N ALA A 82 0.99 2.50 -43.83
CA ALA A 82 2.00 3.48 -43.43
C ALA A 82 2.80 4.09 -44.60
N SER A 83 2.95 3.37 -45.72
CA SER A 83 3.58 3.91 -46.94
C SER A 83 2.57 4.45 -47.96
N ASN A 84 1.57 3.66 -48.36
CA ASN A 84 0.71 3.97 -49.50
C ASN A 84 -0.40 4.99 -49.20
N GLY A 85 -0.74 5.21 -47.92
CA GLY A 85 -1.89 6.02 -47.53
C GLY A 85 -1.73 6.73 -46.20
N ALA A 86 -0.49 7.00 -45.75
CA ALA A 86 -0.22 7.53 -44.42
C ALA A 86 -1.01 8.80 -44.09
N HIS A 87 -1.17 9.69 -45.07
CA HIS A 87 -1.92 10.95 -44.96
C HIS A 87 -3.42 10.78 -44.63
N LEU A 88 -3.98 9.58 -44.85
CA LEU A 88 -5.35 9.23 -44.49
C LEU A 88 -5.47 8.70 -43.05
N GLY A 89 -4.35 8.38 -42.40
CA GLY A 89 -4.34 7.87 -41.03
C GLY A 89 -4.26 8.98 -39.98
N ARG A 90 -4.58 8.61 -38.73
CA ARG A 90 -4.37 9.42 -37.52
C ARG A 90 -3.77 8.51 -36.46
N SER A 91 -2.50 8.72 -36.14
CA SER A 91 -1.73 7.79 -35.31
C SER A 91 -2.01 8.00 -33.83
N ALA A 92 -2.71 7.04 -33.21
CA ALA A 92 -2.92 6.99 -31.77
C ALA A 92 -1.61 6.72 -31.02
N LEU A 93 -0.68 5.98 -31.63
CA LEU A 93 0.64 5.73 -31.04
C LEU A 93 1.47 7.03 -30.98
N ASP A 94 1.44 7.85 -32.03
CA ASP A 94 2.13 9.15 -32.03
C ASP A 94 1.54 10.08 -30.95
N ALA A 95 0.21 10.07 -30.77
CA ALA A 95 -0.45 10.82 -29.72
C ALA A 95 0.01 10.39 -28.32
N LEU A 96 0.15 9.08 -28.09
CA LEU A 96 0.67 8.52 -26.85
C LEU A 96 2.15 8.93 -26.64
N GLU A 97 2.99 8.87 -27.67
CA GLU A 97 4.39 9.28 -27.59
C GLU A 97 4.53 10.77 -27.26
N LEU A 98 3.74 11.63 -27.93
CA LEU A 98 3.68 13.06 -27.64
C LEU A 98 3.22 13.34 -26.21
N MET A 99 2.24 12.59 -25.70
CA MET A 99 1.84 12.66 -24.30
C MET A 99 3.01 12.30 -23.37
N ASN A 100 3.75 11.21 -23.65
CA ASN A 100 4.89 10.80 -22.84
C ASN A 100 5.99 11.87 -22.80
N VAL A 101 6.30 12.49 -23.94
CA VAL A 101 7.24 13.61 -24.03
C VAL A 101 6.73 14.81 -23.22
N GLY A 102 5.45 15.16 -23.36
CA GLY A 102 4.83 16.23 -22.58
C GLY A 102 4.92 15.98 -21.07
N VAL A 103 4.68 14.75 -20.62
CA VAL A 103 4.82 14.38 -19.20
C VAL A 103 6.28 14.41 -18.76
N ASN A 104 7.24 14.09 -19.62
CA ASN A 104 8.66 14.24 -19.28
C ASN A 104 9.03 15.70 -19.01
N PHE A 105 8.52 16.67 -19.77
CA PHE A 105 8.69 18.09 -19.47
C PHE A 105 7.90 18.54 -18.23
N LEU A 106 6.73 17.95 -17.96
CA LEU A 106 5.98 18.21 -16.73
C LEU A 106 6.79 17.90 -15.47
N ARG A 107 7.73 16.94 -15.51
CA ARG A 107 8.54 16.54 -14.34
C ARG A 107 9.40 17.67 -13.79
N GLU A 108 9.83 18.62 -14.61
CA GLU A 108 10.56 19.81 -14.16
C GLU A 108 9.67 20.74 -13.32
N HIS A 109 8.35 20.69 -13.54
CA HIS A 109 7.38 21.62 -12.99
C HIS A 109 6.34 20.94 -12.09
N MET A 110 6.62 19.75 -11.57
CA MET A 110 5.80 19.08 -10.55
C MET A 110 6.44 19.23 -9.15
N PRO A 111 5.69 19.08 -8.05
CA PRO A 111 6.28 19.08 -6.70
C PRO A 111 7.38 18.02 -6.56
N GLN A 112 8.45 18.36 -5.84
CA GLN A 112 9.67 17.52 -5.75
C GLN A 112 9.45 16.16 -5.10
N ASP A 113 8.41 16.04 -4.30
CA ASP A 113 7.95 14.89 -3.54
C ASP A 113 6.88 14.07 -4.27
N CYS A 114 6.39 14.55 -5.42
CA CYS A 114 5.50 13.80 -6.30
C CYS A 114 6.27 12.89 -7.27
N ARG A 115 5.66 11.78 -7.69
CA ARG A 115 6.22 10.87 -8.70
C ARG A 115 5.17 10.52 -9.74
N VAL A 116 5.60 10.43 -11.00
CA VAL A 116 4.78 9.96 -12.11
C VAL A 116 5.51 8.82 -12.79
N HIS A 117 4.82 7.71 -13.02
CA HIS A 117 5.31 6.55 -13.75
C HIS A 117 4.26 6.14 -14.78
N TYR A 118 4.68 5.43 -15.83
CA TYR A 118 3.73 4.93 -16.82
C TYR A 118 4.20 3.60 -17.42
N ALA A 119 3.24 2.87 -18.01
CA ALA A 119 3.47 1.72 -18.86
C ALA A 119 2.56 1.81 -20.08
N ILE A 120 3.11 1.54 -21.27
CA ILE A 120 2.30 1.35 -22.48
C ILE A 120 1.67 -0.04 -22.40
N THR A 121 0.36 -0.09 -22.28
CA THR A 121 -0.41 -1.34 -22.11
C THR A 121 -0.95 -1.86 -23.44
N ASP A 122 -1.14 -0.98 -24.41
CA ASP A 122 -1.41 -1.33 -25.81
C ASP A 122 -0.68 -0.34 -26.73
N ALA A 123 0.16 -0.86 -27.64
CA ALA A 123 0.86 -0.05 -28.63
C ALA A 123 0.13 0.03 -29.98
N GLY A 124 -1.09 -0.51 -30.10
CA GLY A 124 -1.87 -0.50 -31.35
C GLY A 124 -1.54 -1.64 -32.30
N GLY A 125 -0.99 -2.74 -31.79
CA GLY A 125 -0.53 -3.90 -32.56
C GLY A 125 0.99 -3.93 -32.78
N LYS A 126 1.43 -4.85 -33.65
CA LYS A 126 2.86 -5.12 -33.89
C LYS A 126 3.33 -4.79 -35.32
N ALA A 127 2.40 -4.38 -36.18
CA ALA A 127 2.66 -4.16 -37.60
C ALA A 127 3.20 -2.73 -37.83
N ALA A 128 4.51 -2.60 -38.04
CA ALA A 128 5.16 -1.31 -38.27
C ALA A 128 4.79 -0.66 -39.63
N ASN A 129 4.18 -1.41 -40.54
CA ASN A 129 3.68 -0.92 -41.83
C ASN A 129 2.21 -0.43 -41.78
N VAL A 130 1.64 -0.29 -40.58
CA VAL A 130 0.27 0.19 -40.34
C VAL A 130 0.34 1.41 -39.43
N VAL A 131 -0.46 2.44 -39.71
CA VAL A 131 -0.70 3.54 -38.76
C VAL A 131 -1.58 3.02 -37.62
N GLN A 132 -1.10 3.10 -36.39
CA GLN A 132 -1.80 2.57 -35.22
C GLN A 132 -3.05 3.39 -34.94
N ALA A 133 -4.23 2.79 -35.11
CA ALA A 133 -5.51 3.43 -34.79
C ALA A 133 -5.85 3.44 -33.30
N ARG A 134 -5.10 2.70 -32.47
CA ARG A 134 -5.32 2.61 -31.02
C ARG A 134 -4.00 2.63 -30.29
N ALA A 135 -3.97 3.21 -29.10
CA ALA A 135 -2.86 3.07 -28.16
C ALA A 135 -3.36 3.35 -26.74
N GLU A 136 -2.78 2.69 -25.74
CA GLU A 136 -3.16 2.84 -24.34
C GLU A 136 -1.90 2.90 -23.45
N ALA A 137 -1.90 3.84 -22.50
CA ALA A 137 -0.94 3.85 -21.40
C ALA A 137 -1.65 3.97 -20.05
N LEU A 138 -1.17 3.19 -19.09
CA LEU A 138 -1.50 3.34 -17.67
C LEU A 138 -0.48 4.27 -17.01
N TYR A 139 -0.98 5.30 -16.33
CA TYR A 139 -0.17 6.28 -15.63
C TYR A 139 -0.46 6.22 -14.13
N LEU A 140 0.61 6.06 -13.34
CA LEU A 140 0.61 6.05 -11.89
C LEU A 140 1.15 7.38 -11.37
N VAL A 141 0.37 8.06 -10.54
CA VAL A 141 0.74 9.30 -9.84
C VAL A 141 0.82 9.01 -8.34
N ARG A 142 1.90 9.45 -7.70
CA ARG A 142 2.06 9.42 -6.24
C ARG A 142 2.37 10.79 -5.71
N ALA A 143 1.78 11.14 -4.57
CA ALA A 143 2.04 12.38 -3.85
C ALA A 143 1.93 12.18 -2.33
N PRO A 144 2.55 13.04 -1.51
CA PRO A 144 2.36 13.03 -0.06
C PRO A 144 0.89 13.16 0.34
N GLN A 145 0.10 13.93 -0.40
CA GLN A 145 -1.33 14.11 -0.14
C GLN A 145 -2.18 13.89 -1.39
N MET A 146 -3.40 13.41 -1.20
CA MET A 146 -4.31 13.12 -2.32
C MET A 146 -4.67 14.35 -3.19
N PRO A 147 -4.92 15.56 -2.63
CA PRO A 147 -5.20 16.74 -3.45
C PRO A 147 -4.06 17.06 -4.44
N GLU A 148 -2.81 16.85 -4.05
CA GLU A 148 -1.63 17.05 -4.91
C GLU A 148 -1.59 16.02 -6.05
N ALA A 149 -1.87 14.75 -5.75
CA ALA A 149 -1.96 13.70 -6.76
C ALA A 149 -3.05 14.00 -7.79
N LEU A 150 -4.24 14.42 -7.35
CA LEU A 150 -5.35 14.79 -8.22
C LEU A 150 -5.02 16.02 -9.09
N ALA A 151 -4.40 17.05 -8.51
CA ALA A 151 -3.98 18.24 -9.24
C ALA A 151 -2.93 17.91 -10.32
N LEU A 152 -1.98 17.02 -10.00
CA LEU A 152 -0.97 16.57 -10.96
C LEU A 152 -1.58 15.72 -12.07
N ALA A 153 -2.52 14.83 -11.73
CA ALA A 153 -3.25 14.03 -12.71
C ALA A 153 -4.05 14.90 -13.69
N ALA A 154 -4.70 15.95 -13.20
CA ALA A 154 -5.41 16.90 -14.05
C ALA A 154 -4.48 17.63 -15.04
N ARG A 155 -3.20 17.84 -14.70
CA ARG A 155 -2.20 18.37 -15.64
C ARG A 155 -1.79 17.33 -16.69
N ILE A 156 -1.64 16.07 -16.28
CA ILE A 156 -1.39 14.95 -17.22
C ILE A 156 -2.56 14.81 -18.21
N ASP A 157 -3.80 14.96 -17.74
CA ASP A 157 -4.99 14.92 -18.60
C ASP A 157 -5.01 16.05 -19.64
N LYS A 158 -4.55 17.26 -19.27
CA LYS A 158 -4.37 18.36 -20.23
C LYS A 158 -3.32 18.04 -21.28
N ILE A 159 -2.22 17.40 -20.90
CA ILE A 159 -1.16 16.96 -21.83
C ILE A 159 -1.71 15.91 -22.79
N ALA A 160 -2.44 14.91 -22.28
CA ALA A 160 -3.06 13.89 -23.12
C ALA A 160 -4.02 14.48 -24.15
N LYS A 161 -4.88 15.43 -23.72
CA LYS A 161 -5.77 16.18 -24.63
C LYS A 161 -5.01 17.01 -25.66
N GLY A 162 -3.91 17.66 -25.26
CA GLY A 162 -3.04 18.38 -26.19
C GLY A 162 -2.40 17.47 -27.24
N ALA A 163 -1.96 16.28 -26.83
CA ALA A 163 -1.40 15.28 -27.75
C ALA A 163 -2.44 14.73 -28.74
N ALA A 164 -3.68 14.55 -28.27
CA ALA A 164 -4.81 14.20 -29.12
C ALA A 164 -5.05 15.29 -30.19
N MET A 165 -5.07 16.57 -29.79
CA MET A 165 -5.21 17.70 -30.71
C MET A 165 -4.08 17.78 -31.74
N MET A 166 -2.83 17.56 -31.34
CA MET A 166 -1.68 17.61 -32.26
C MET A 166 -1.74 16.56 -33.36
N THR A 167 -2.44 15.45 -33.12
CA THR A 167 -2.48 14.27 -34.00
C THR A 167 -3.84 14.07 -34.64
N GLU A 168 -4.81 14.97 -34.40
CA GLU A 168 -6.22 14.83 -34.78
C GLU A 168 -6.79 13.45 -34.39
N THR A 169 -6.46 13.00 -33.18
CA THR A 169 -7.00 11.79 -32.54
C THR A 169 -7.92 12.16 -31.38
N GLU A 170 -8.61 11.16 -30.83
CA GLU A 170 -9.41 11.31 -29.62
C GLU A 170 -8.71 10.63 -28.44
N VAL A 171 -8.93 11.14 -27.22
CA VAL A 171 -8.43 10.51 -25.99
C VAL A 171 -9.55 10.29 -24.98
N GLU A 172 -9.68 9.04 -24.53
CA GLU A 172 -10.50 8.66 -23.39
C GLU A 172 -9.62 8.57 -22.13
N ILE A 173 -10.06 9.22 -21.05
CA ILE A 173 -9.40 9.18 -19.74
C ILE A 173 -10.20 8.22 -18.86
N VAL A 174 -9.61 7.07 -18.53
CA VAL A 174 -10.29 5.97 -17.84
C VAL A 174 -9.67 5.75 -16.48
N PHE A 175 -10.41 6.09 -15.42
CA PHE A 175 -9.96 5.90 -14.05
C PHE A 175 -9.80 4.41 -13.74
N ASP A 176 -8.68 4.04 -13.10
CA ASP A 176 -8.43 2.66 -12.66
C ASP A 176 -8.66 2.51 -11.16
N ARG A 177 -7.84 3.20 -10.36
CA ARG A 177 -7.81 3.07 -8.90
C ARG A 177 -7.17 4.28 -8.23
N ALA A 178 -7.50 4.45 -6.95
CA ALA A 178 -6.80 5.39 -6.08
C ALA A 178 -6.86 4.94 -4.62
N ALA A 179 -5.92 5.42 -3.81
CA ALA A 179 -5.93 5.28 -2.36
C ALA A 179 -5.25 6.50 -1.75
N THR A 180 -5.77 7.00 -0.62
CA THR A 180 -5.18 8.16 0.06
C THR A 180 -3.84 7.81 0.74
N ASN A 181 -3.11 8.84 1.14
CA ASN A 181 -1.95 8.67 2.00
C ASN A 181 -2.37 8.10 3.37
N LEU A 182 -1.47 7.35 4.01
CA LEU A 182 -1.71 6.77 5.33
C LEU A 182 -1.36 7.78 6.42
N LEU A 183 -2.28 7.96 7.37
CA LEU A 183 -2.08 8.72 8.60
C LEU A 183 -1.65 7.77 9.73
N PRO A 184 -0.44 7.90 10.30
CA PRO A 184 0.00 7.13 11.44
C PRO A 184 -0.75 7.58 12.69
N ASN A 185 -0.69 6.78 13.75
CA ASN A 185 -1.23 7.16 15.06
C ASN A 185 -0.28 6.69 16.14
N ILE A 186 0.57 7.60 16.63
CA ILE A 186 1.67 7.32 17.57
C ILE A 186 1.13 6.76 18.88
N ALA A 187 -0.04 7.23 19.36
CA ALA A 187 -0.67 6.69 20.56
C ALA A 187 -1.00 5.19 20.41
N LEU A 188 -1.67 4.79 19.33
CA LEU A 188 -1.99 3.39 19.04
C LEU A 188 -0.73 2.56 18.75
N GLU A 189 0.20 3.13 17.98
CA GLU A 189 1.47 2.50 17.62
C GLU A 189 2.33 2.23 18.86
N THR A 190 2.32 3.13 19.84
CA THR A 190 2.98 2.93 21.14
C THR A 190 2.35 1.78 21.91
N ALA A 191 1.02 1.69 21.95
CA ALA A 191 0.32 0.59 22.60
C ALA A 191 0.61 -0.76 21.93
N ILE A 192 0.66 -0.80 20.59
CA ILE A 192 1.09 -1.99 19.84
C ILE A 192 2.52 -2.37 20.24
N HIS A 193 3.46 -1.41 20.25
CA HIS A 193 4.85 -1.68 20.62
C HIS A 193 4.98 -2.28 22.03
N GLN A 194 4.31 -1.68 23.01
CA GLN A 194 4.30 -2.14 24.39
C GLN A 194 3.76 -3.57 24.51
N ASN A 195 2.68 -3.89 23.80
CA ASN A 195 2.12 -5.23 23.76
C ASN A 195 3.04 -6.24 23.07
N MET A 196 3.72 -5.85 21.98
CA MET A 196 4.73 -6.70 21.33
C MET A 196 5.92 -6.97 22.25
N ALA A 197 6.38 -5.96 22.99
CA ALA A 197 7.45 -6.11 23.97
C ALA A 197 7.04 -7.03 25.13
N ALA A 198 5.83 -6.86 25.67
CA ALA A 198 5.30 -7.69 26.76
C ALA A 198 5.07 -9.15 26.33
N LEU A 199 4.68 -9.38 25.07
CA LEU A 199 4.46 -10.72 24.53
C LEU A 199 5.76 -11.52 24.34
N GLY A 200 6.90 -10.85 24.25
CA GLY A 200 8.21 -11.47 23.98
C GLY A 200 8.48 -11.71 22.49
N PRO A 201 9.61 -12.35 22.14
CA PRO A 201 9.96 -12.63 20.75
C PRO A 201 9.00 -13.64 20.11
N VAL A 202 8.98 -13.68 18.77
CA VAL A 202 8.26 -14.72 18.03
C VAL A 202 8.92 -16.08 18.35
N PRO A 203 8.15 -17.12 18.74
CA PRO A 203 8.71 -18.40 19.19
C PRO A 203 9.14 -19.29 18.01
N PHE A 204 10.08 -18.79 17.20
CA PHE A 204 10.72 -19.58 16.15
C PHE A 204 11.54 -20.71 16.75
N ASP A 205 11.51 -21.88 16.11
CA ASP A 205 12.37 -23.00 16.47
C ASP A 205 13.58 -23.09 15.52
N GLU A 206 14.45 -24.05 15.79
CA GLU A 206 15.65 -24.28 14.98
C GLU A 206 15.31 -24.61 13.51
N ALA A 207 14.20 -25.28 13.26
CA ALA A 207 13.77 -25.63 11.91
C ALA A 207 13.32 -24.39 11.11
N ASP A 208 12.62 -23.46 11.75
CA ASP A 208 12.25 -22.18 11.15
C ASP A 208 13.50 -21.37 10.75
N ILE A 209 14.47 -21.28 11.66
CA ILE A 209 15.72 -20.54 11.45
C ILE A 209 16.53 -21.17 10.32
N ALA A 210 16.66 -22.50 10.31
CA ALA A 210 17.34 -23.25 9.25
C ALA A 210 16.66 -23.07 7.89
N PHE A 211 15.33 -23.12 7.84
CA PHE A 211 14.55 -22.91 6.62
C PHE A 211 14.76 -21.50 6.06
N ALA A 212 14.69 -20.47 6.90
CA ALA A 212 14.94 -19.10 6.47
C ALA A 212 16.40 -18.89 6.01
N LYS A 213 17.34 -19.58 6.64
CA LYS A 213 18.74 -19.59 6.20
C LYS A 213 18.94 -20.20 4.83
N GLU A 214 18.24 -21.28 4.52
CA GLU A 214 18.27 -21.87 3.18
C GLU A 214 17.73 -20.90 2.12
N ASN A 215 16.62 -20.23 2.42
CA ASN A 215 16.08 -19.19 1.53
C ASN A 215 17.07 -18.03 1.35
N GLN A 216 17.75 -17.59 2.42
CA GLN A 216 18.77 -16.53 2.34
C GLN A 216 19.93 -16.87 1.41
N LYS A 217 20.31 -18.14 1.25
CA LYS A 217 21.39 -18.53 0.32
C LYS A 217 21.08 -18.19 -1.14
N THR A 218 19.80 -18.04 -1.48
CA THR A 218 19.35 -17.63 -2.81
C THR A 218 19.43 -16.11 -3.04
N LEU A 219 19.74 -15.34 -1.99
CA LEU A 219 19.75 -13.88 -2.01
C LEU A 219 21.18 -13.35 -2.09
N THR A 220 21.34 -12.19 -2.73
CA THR A 220 22.62 -11.50 -2.75
C THR A 220 22.87 -10.79 -1.40
N PRO A 221 24.14 -10.57 -1.01
CA PRO A 221 24.46 -9.75 0.15
C PRO A 221 23.83 -8.35 0.10
N GLU A 222 23.74 -7.78 -1.10
CA GLU A 222 23.09 -6.48 -1.30
C GLU A 222 21.58 -6.53 -1.06
N ALA A 223 20.88 -7.60 -1.45
CA ALA A 223 19.45 -7.75 -1.14
C ALA A 223 19.21 -7.81 0.37
N ILE A 224 20.06 -8.54 1.11
CA ILE A 224 20.00 -8.63 2.58
C ILE A 224 20.25 -7.25 3.21
N SER A 225 21.35 -6.59 2.83
CA SER A 225 21.70 -5.27 3.36
C SER A 225 20.64 -4.21 3.02
N SER A 226 20.12 -4.21 1.79
CA SER A 226 19.05 -3.32 1.35
C SER A 226 17.77 -3.52 2.15
N SER A 227 17.38 -4.78 2.42
CA SER A 227 16.25 -5.09 3.29
C SER A 227 16.43 -4.50 4.69
N ILE A 228 17.60 -4.65 5.32
CA ILE A 228 17.84 -4.09 6.66
C ILE A 228 17.75 -2.56 6.64
N ARG A 229 18.37 -1.90 5.64
CA ARG A 229 18.34 -0.43 5.48
C ARG A 229 16.91 0.09 5.26
N LEU A 230 16.10 -0.61 4.46
CA LEU A 230 14.72 -0.22 4.15
C LEU A 230 13.81 -0.19 5.39
N TYR A 231 14.07 -1.06 6.37
CA TYR A 231 13.30 -1.13 7.60
C TYR A 231 13.88 -0.32 8.76
N GLN A 232 15.02 0.37 8.54
CA GLN A 232 15.58 1.38 9.44
C GLN A 232 15.64 0.92 10.91
N ILE A 233 16.04 -0.33 11.14
CA ILE A 233 16.15 -0.89 12.49
C ILE A 233 17.39 -0.28 13.16
N LYS A 234 17.19 0.70 14.05
CA LYS A 234 18.26 1.33 14.82
C LYS A 234 18.56 0.62 16.13
N GLY A 235 17.52 0.04 16.74
CA GLY A 235 17.60 -0.73 17.98
C GLY A 235 16.66 -1.93 17.96
N ASP A 236 16.94 -2.88 18.84
CA ASP A 236 16.14 -4.09 19.06
C ASP A 236 15.88 -4.24 20.57
N VAL A 237 14.62 -4.46 20.93
CA VAL A 237 14.18 -4.51 22.34
C VAL A 237 14.71 -5.76 23.06
N PHE A 238 14.88 -6.87 22.34
CA PHE A 238 15.29 -8.15 22.93
C PHE A 238 16.77 -8.47 22.68
N ALA A 239 17.39 -7.85 21.68
CA ALA A 239 18.79 -8.05 21.33
C ALA A 239 19.60 -6.76 21.41
N ASN A 240 20.72 -6.80 22.13
CA ASN A 240 21.67 -5.68 22.17
C ASN A 240 22.63 -5.65 20.96
N SER A 241 22.51 -6.60 20.03
CA SER A 241 23.36 -6.71 18.86
C SER A 241 22.70 -6.11 17.62
N ARG A 242 23.52 -5.49 16.77
CA ARG A 242 23.06 -4.95 15.49
C ARG A 242 22.66 -6.09 14.55
N LEU A 243 21.48 -5.97 13.94
CA LEU A 243 21.06 -6.87 12.85
C LEU A 243 22.01 -6.75 11.65
N ASP A 244 22.64 -7.87 11.30
CA ASP A 244 23.59 -8.02 10.19
C ASP A 244 23.13 -9.05 9.14
N GLY A 245 21.97 -9.68 9.37
CA GLY A 245 21.42 -10.73 8.50
C GLY A 245 21.91 -12.14 8.81
N SER A 246 22.69 -12.33 9.89
CA SER A 246 23.28 -13.63 10.28
C SER A 246 22.28 -14.68 10.76
N THR A 247 21.03 -14.35 11.10
CA THR A 247 20.05 -15.30 11.68
C THR A 247 18.97 -15.80 10.73
N GLY A 248 18.88 -15.31 9.48
CA GLY A 248 17.82 -15.74 8.56
C GLY A 248 16.47 -15.06 8.82
N LEU A 249 16.02 -15.08 10.08
CA LEU A 249 14.81 -14.42 10.57
C LEU A 249 15.15 -13.32 11.56
N HIS A 250 14.26 -12.33 11.67
CA HIS A 250 14.31 -11.37 12.74
C HIS A 250 13.74 -11.98 14.01
N LEU A 251 14.60 -12.23 15.00
CA LEU A 251 14.25 -12.87 16.27
C LEU A 251 13.84 -11.89 17.37
N GLY A 252 14.15 -10.61 17.19
CA GLY A 252 13.85 -9.58 18.16
C GLY A 252 12.62 -8.75 17.81
N LEU A 253 12.60 -7.53 18.34
CA LEU A 253 11.53 -6.56 18.13
C LEU A 253 12.19 -5.22 17.79
N ARG A 254 11.86 -4.66 16.62
CA ARG A 254 12.35 -3.34 16.25
C ARG A 254 11.84 -2.32 17.27
N ASP A 255 12.78 -1.58 17.85
CA ASP A 255 12.47 -0.49 18.77
C ASP A 255 11.66 0.62 18.08
N PHE A 256 10.66 1.14 18.78
CA PHE A 256 9.80 2.21 18.29
C PHE A 256 10.16 3.55 18.93
N GLU A 257 10.72 4.44 18.12
CA GLU A 257 11.23 5.75 18.55
C GLU A 257 10.13 6.80 18.84
N GLY A 258 8.86 6.42 18.81
CA GLY A 258 7.73 7.34 19.00
C GLY A 258 7.50 8.31 17.83
N GLN A 259 8.03 8.00 16.64
CA GLN A 259 7.88 8.83 15.45
C GLN A 259 7.67 7.98 14.19
N SER A 260 6.88 8.52 13.26
CA SER A 260 6.65 7.90 11.95
C SER A 260 7.74 8.24 10.95
N HIS A 261 8.02 7.30 10.04
CA HIS A 261 8.98 7.53 8.97
C HIS A 261 8.30 7.57 7.60
N PHE A 262 8.86 8.37 6.69
CA PHE A 262 8.39 8.39 5.31
C PHE A 262 8.68 7.05 4.61
N ARG A 263 7.67 6.50 3.93
CA ARG A 263 7.85 5.37 3.01
C ARG A 263 7.08 5.60 1.71
N ALA A 264 7.80 5.48 0.59
CA ALA A 264 7.23 5.65 -0.75
C ALA A 264 6.22 4.57 -1.19
N GLY A 265 5.90 3.58 -0.35
CA GLY A 265 4.83 2.63 -0.61
C GLY A 265 3.44 3.27 -0.50
N SER A 266 2.41 2.55 -0.94
CA SER A 266 1.00 2.94 -0.85
C SER A 266 0.17 1.76 -0.37
N THR A 267 -0.98 2.03 0.26
CA THR A 267 -1.92 1.01 0.74
C THR A 267 -3.29 1.65 0.93
N ASP A 268 -4.37 0.93 0.60
CA ASP A 268 -5.75 1.40 0.80
C ASP A 268 -6.17 1.42 2.29
N VAL A 269 -5.31 0.97 3.22
CA VAL A 269 -5.45 1.24 4.66
C VAL A 269 -5.38 2.75 4.92
N GLY A 270 -4.75 3.52 4.03
CA GLY A 270 -4.77 4.97 4.06
C GLY A 270 -6.19 5.51 4.16
N ASP A 271 -7.12 5.02 3.35
CA ASP A 271 -8.51 5.49 3.35
C ASP A 271 -9.20 5.28 4.71
N VAL A 272 -8.90 4.17 5.40
CA VAL A 272 -9.43 3.89 6.74
C VAL A 272 -8.86 4.88 7.78
N SER A 273 -7.57 5.21 7.67
CA SER A 273 -6.91 6.15 8.60
C SER A 273 -7.45 7.58 8.54
N TRP A 274 -8.10 7.97 7.45
CA TRP A 274 -8.80 9.25 7.32
C TRP A 274 -10.21 9.23 7.93
N ILE A 275 -10.76 8.05 8.26
CA ILE A 275 -12.08 7.88 8.87
C ILE A 275 -11.98 7.68 10.38
N THR A 276 -10.98 6.94 10.84
CA THR A 276 -10.84 6.53 12.24
C THR A 276 -9.35 6.34 12.62
N PRO A 277 -8.95 6.55 13.89
CA PRO A 277 -7.61 6.23 14.34
C PRO A 277 -7.19 4.81 13.94
N THR A 278 -6.09 4.71 13.19
CA THR A 278 -5.64 3.45 12.58
C THR A 278 -4.18 3.19 12.89
N ALA A 279 -3.84 1.94 13.23
CA ALA A 279 -2.45 1.52 13.43
C ALA A 279 -2.16 0.13 12.90
N GLN A 280 -0.87 -0.12 12.64
CA GLN A 280 -0.40 -1.35 12.02
C GLN A 280 0.87 -1.89 12.68
N CYS A 281 1.02 -3.21 12.70
CA CYS A 281 2.30 -3.86 12.99
C CYS A 281 2.82 -4.68 11.80
N TRP A 282 4.11 -4.97 11.83
CA TRP A 282 4.78 -5.95 11.01
C TRP A 282 5.02 -7.24 11.77
N ALA A 283 4.96 -8.36 11.05
CA ALA A 283 5.33 -9.68 11.56
C ALA A 283 6.43 -10.30 10.68
N PRO A 284 7.47 -10.94 11.25
CA PRO A 284 8.59 -11.50 10.51
C PRO A 284 8.20 -12.82 9.83
N ALA A 285 7.49 -12.73 8.70
CA ALA A 285 6.86 -13.87 8.03
C ALA A 285 7.76 -14.55 6.98
N TRP A 286 8.94 -13.99 6.67
CA TRP A 286 9.89 -14.55 5.69
C TRP A 286 11.33 -14.10 5.99
N ALA A 287 12.27 -14.76 5.31
CA ALA A 287 13.70 -14.55 5.49
C ALA A 287 14.15 -13.10 5.18
N ILE A 288 15.01 -12.56 6.04
CA ILE A 288 15.61 -11.22 5.88
C ILE A 288 16.33 -11.16 4.54
N GLY A 289 16.02 -10.12 3.74
CA GLY A 289 16.53 -9.94 2.38
C GLY A 289 15.53 -10.29 1.29
N THR A 290 14.47 -11.04 1.60
CA THR A 290 13.45 -11.38 0.61
C THR A 290 12.65 -10.14 0.24
N ALA A 291 12.70 -9.74 -1.03
CA ALA A 291 11.95 -8.61 -1.55
C ALA A 291 10.44 -8.95 -1.70
N PRO A 292 9.53 -8.01 -1.36
CA PRO A 292 8.10 -8.20 -1.57
C PRO A 292 7.77 -8.40 -3.06
N HIS A 293 6.61 -9.00 -3.35
CA HIS A 293 6.08 -9.25 -4.70
C HIS A 293 6.95 -10.21 -5.55
N THR A 294 7.68 -11.12 -4.89
CA THR A 294 8.52 -12.12 -5.55
C THR A 294 7.99 -13.54 -5.32
N ARG A 295 8.38 -14.47 -6.20
CA ARG A 295 8.10 -15.91 -5.99
C ARG A 295 8.76 -16.43 -4.71
N GLN A 296 9.87 -15.83 -4.24
CA GLN A 296 10.49 -16.19 -2.97
C GLN A 296 9.58 -15.92 -1.77
N VAL A 297 8.78 -14.84 -1.78
CA VAL A 297 7.78 -14.60 -0.72
C VAL A 297 6.70 -15.68 -0.77
N VAL A 298 6.21 -16.03 -1.96
CA VAL A 298 5.18 -17.07 -2.14
C VAL A 298 5.64 -18.42 -1.58
N ALA A 299 6.90 -18.78 -1.81
CA ALA A 299 7.49 -20.02 -1.31
C ALA A 299 7.56 -20.10 0.23
N GLN A 300 7.59 -18.95 0.92
CA GLN A 300 7.75 -18.87 2.38
C GLN A 300 6.43 -18.58 3.11
N GLY A 301 5.44 -17.95 2.47
CA GLY A 301 4.25 -17.39 3.11
C GLY A 301 3.29 -18.40 3.75
N LYS A 302 3.48 -19.70 3.52
CA LYS A 302 2.71 -20.80 4.15
C LYS A 302 3.57 -21.69 5.07
N SER A 303 4.80 -21.27 5.35
CA SER A 303 5.72 -22.02 6.22
C SER A 303 5.24 -22.03 7.69
N PRO A 304 5.68 -23.00 8.49
CA PRO A 304 5.46 -22.99 9.94
C PRO A 304 5.93 -21.69 10.60
N ALA A 305 7.10 -21.17 10.21
CA ALA A 305 7.60 -19.86 10.62
C ALA A 305 6.59 -18.73 10.35
N ALA A 306 6.07 -18.64 9.12
CA ALA A 306 5.08 -17.63 8.77
C ALA A 306 3.83 -17.73 9.65
N HIS A 307 3.31 -18.93 9.92
CA HIS A 307 2.16 -19.13 10.81
C HIS A 307 2.43 -18.68 12.26
N LYS A 308 3.64 -18.91 12.78
CA LYS A 308 4.06 -18.40 14.10
C LYS A 308 4.07 -16.86 14.12
N ALA A 309 4.58 -16.23 13.07
CA ALA A 309 4.55 -14.77 12.92
C ALA A 309 3.10 -14.23 12.84
N PHE A 310 2.20 -14.90 12.10
CA PHE A 310 0.79 -14.51 12.00
C PHE A 310 0.08 -14.60 13.35
N ALA A 311 0.33 -15.68 14.09
CA ALA A 311 -0.22 -15.86 15.43
C ALA A 311 0.33 -14.81 16.41
N HIS A 312 1.62 -14.45 16.29
CA HIS A 312 2.23 -13.40 17.10
C HIS A 312 1.57 -12.04 16.85
N ALA A 313 1.46 -11.61 15.59
CA ALA A 313 0.76 -10.37 15.24
C ALA A 313 -0.70 -10.38 15.73
N ALA A 314 -1.40 -11.51 15.58
CA ALA A 314 -2.76 -11.64 16.05
C ALA A 314 -2.90 -11.42 17.57
N LYS A 315 -1.96 -11.93 18.37
CA LYS A 315 -1.91 -11.71 19.82
C LYS A 315 -1.64 -10.24 20.16
N SER A 316 -0.68 -9.61 19.48
CA SER A 316 -0.37 -8.19 19.70
C SER A 316 -1.56 -7.28 19.39
N LEU A 317 -2.26 -7.53 18.28
CA LEU A 317 -3.47 -6.77 17.92
C LEU A 317 -4.63 -7.03 18.88
N ALA A 318 -4.82 -8.28 19.34
CA ALA A 318 -5.86 -8.60 20.32
C ALA A 318 -5.60 -7.95 21.68
N ALA A 319 -4.35 -7.95 22.13
CA ALA A 319 -3.94 -7.27 23.37
C ALA A 319 -4.11 -5.75 23.27
N THR A 320 -3.70 -5.15 22.15
CA THR A 320 -3.92 -3.70 21.91
C THR A 320 -5.42 -3.36 21.85
N GLY A 321 -6.23 -4.22 21.22
CA GLY A 321 -7.67 -4.05 21.19
C GLY A 321 -8.32 -4.16 22.59
N LEU A 322 -7.74 -4.99 23.47
CA LEU A 322 -8.16 -5.06 24.87
C LEU A 322 -7.79 -3.79 25.63
N ASP A 323 -6.57 -3.27 25.45
CA ASP A 323 -6.14 -2.01 26.05
C ASP A 323 -7.06 -0.85 25.64
N LEU A 324 -7.48 -0.79 24.37
CA LEU A 324 -8.42 0.23 23.89
C LEU A 324 -9.81 0.15 24.54
N ILE A 325 -10.23 -1.04 24.98
CA ILE A 325 -11.51 -1.24 25.66
C ILE A 325 -11.39 -0.88 27.15
N LEU A 326 -10.24 -1.11 27.76
CA LEU A 326 -10.02 -0.94 29.19
C LEU A 326 -9.44 0.44 29.57
N ASP A 327 -8.63 1.04 28.71
CA ASP A 327 -7.98 2.34 28.89
C ASP A 327 -8.66 3.40 28.01
N VAL A 328 -9.61 4.12 28.60
CA VAL A 328 -10.32 5.23 27.95
C VAL A 328 -9.39 6.38 27.57
N ASP A 329 -8.27 6.56 28.26
CA ASP A 329 -7.32 7.63 27.97
C ASP A 329 -6.50 7.30 26.72
N LEU A 330 -6.19 6.02 26.46
CA LEU A 330 -5.56 5.60 25.20
C LEU A 330 -6.43 5.95 24.01
N LEU A 331 -7.73 5.63 24.06
CA LEU A 331 -8.66 5.96 23.00
C LEU A 331 -8.80 7.47 22.82
N ALA A 332 -8.86 8.24 23.91
CA ALA A 332 -8.91 9.69 23.85
C ALA A 332 -7.65 10.30 23.19
N ARG A 333 -6.45 9.84 23.58
CA ARG A 333 -5.18 10.28 22.97
C ARG A 333 -5.13 9.97 21.48
N ALA A 334 -5.53 8.75 21.09
CA ALA A 334 -5.57 8.33 19.69
C ALA A 334 -6.52 9.21 18.87
N ASN A 335 -7.68 9.57 19.42
CA ASN A 335 -8.65 10.44 18.77
C ASN A 335 -8.16 11.89 18.63
N VAL A 336 -7.53 12.46 19.67
CA VAL A 336 -6.95 13.82 19.59
C VAL A 336 -5.91 13.88 18.48
N GLU A 337 -4.97 12.94 18.45
CA GLU A 337 -3.92 12.88 17.43
C GLU A 337 -4.51 12.71 16.01
N TRP A 338 -5.54 11.87 15.86
CA TRP A 338 -6.22 11.67 14.58
C TRP A 338 -6.90 12.95 14.09
N ARG A 339 -7.63 13.65 14.96
CA ARG A 339 -8.31 14.92 14.62
C ARG A 339 -7.33 16.02 14.24
N GLU A 340 -6.19 16.10 14.92
CA GLU A 340 -5.10 17.01 14.55
C GLU A 340 -4.56 16.73 13.14
N LYS A 341 -4.37 15.45 12.79
CA LYS A 341 -3.84 15.05 11.47
C LYS A 341 -4.85 15.22 10.33
N THR A 342 -6.14 15.02 10.60
CA THR A 342 -7.19 15.26 9.61
C THR A 342 -7.61 16.73 9.55
N GLU A 343 -7.20 17.54 10.52
CA GLU A 343 -7.68 18.91 10.73
C GLU A 343 -9.22 18.97 10.78
N ASP A 344 -9.84 17.94 11.36
CA ASP A 344 -11.29 17.74 11.38
C ASP A 344 -11.96 17.71 9.99
N LYS A 345 -11.20 17.56 8.90
CA LYS A 345 -11.74 17.44 7.55
C LYS A 345 -12.33 16.04 7.36
N PRO A 346 -13.54 15.93 6.81
CA PRO A 346 -14.13 14.64 6.52
C PRO A 346 -13.33 13.91 5.43
N TYR A 347 -13.30 12.58 5.51
CA TYR A 347 -12.75 11.75 4.45
C TYR A 347 -13.45 12.04 3.12
N GLN A 348 -12.65 12.26 2.07
CA GLN A 348 -13.11 12.38 0.70
C GLN A 348 -12.56 11.21 -0.11
N CYS A 349 -13.45 10.40 -0.68
CA CYS A 349 -13.04 9.31 -1.53
C CYS A 349 -12.34 9.85 -2.80
N PRO A 350 -11.12 9.39 -3.13
CA PRO A 350 -10.42 9.82 -4.32
C PRO A 350 -10.97 9.21 -5.62
N ILE A 351 -11.86 8.22 -5.53
CA ILE A 351 -12.46 7.54 -6.68
C ILE A 351 -13.74 8.27 -7.07
N PRO A 352 -13.89 8.72 -8.34
CA PRO A 352 -15.11 9.37 -8.81
C PRO A 352 -16.37 8.55 -8.52
N ASP A 353 -17.48 9.21 -8.18
CA ASP A 353 -18.70 8.55 -7.69
C ASP A 353 -19.33 7.57 -8.68
N HIS A 354 -19.20 7.85 -9.98
CA HIS A 354 -19.71 6.99 -11.05
C HIS A 354 -18.88 5.72 -11.28
N ILE A 355 -17.67 5.63 -10.71
CA ILE A 355 -16.80 4.46 -10.80
C ILE A 355 -17.12 3.52 -9.64
N GLY A 356 -17.56 2.31 -9.94
CA GLY A 356 -17.76 1.23 -8.98
C GLY A 356 -16.56 0.28 -8.87
N PRO A 357 -16.57 -0.64 -7.88
CA PRO A 357 -15.56 -1.68 -7.80
C PRO A 357 -15.58 -2.55 -9.05
N LYS A 358 -14.39 -2.87 -9.59
CA LYS A 358 -14.24 -3.79 -10.73
C LYS A 358 -14.56 -5.21 -10.28
N LEU A 359 -15.80 -5.62 -10.45
CA LEU A 359 -16.21 -7.01 -10.26
C LEU A 359 -15.79 -7.78 -11.51
N SER A 360 -14.75 -8.59 -11.42
CA SER A 360 -14.56 -9.65 -12.41
C SER A 360 -15.76 -10.58 -12.29
N LEU A 361 -16.66 -10.57 -13.28
CA LEU A 361 -17.62 -11.65 -13.42
C LEU A 361 -16.83 -12.97 -13.45
N PRO A 362 -17.22 -13.99 -12.67
CA PRO A 362 -16.53 -15.28 -12.74
C PRO A 362 -16.55 -15.77 -14.19
N ILE A 363 -15.37 -16.15 -14.69
CA ILE A 363 -15.16 -16.79 -16.00
C ILE A 363 -15.83 -18.16 -15.99
#